data_AF-A0A1E1WPB9-F1
#
_entry.id   AF-A0A1E1WPB9-F1
#
_cell.length_a   1.000
_cell.length_b   1.000
_cell.length_c   1.000
_cell.angle_alpha   90.00
_cell.angle_beta   90.00
_cell.angle_gamma   90.00
#
_symmetry.space_group_name_H-M   'P 1'
#
loop_
_entity.id
_entity.type
_entity.pdbx_description
1 polymer ?
#
loop_
_entity_poly.entity_id
_entity_poly.type
_entity_poly.pdbx_seq_one_letter_code
_entity_poly.pdbx_strand_id
1 'polypeptide(L)'
;RGAAVGAHTRAQRALAQLHLGEKRFTHTDTLMLPTLGSQEGAFENVRMSYTGENGQTIRQLMSAHKLRRVAMCCLASPHGRRQHLAVSHEKGKITVLQLSALLKQADSSKHKLTLTRLSSAPIPFTVLSLSGNQWNEDLLAVCGLKECHVLTFNSGGAVADHLVLTTGLDANNYIIKAIWLPGSQTQLALVTSEFVKIFDL
;
A
#
# COMPACT_ATOMS: atom_id res chain seq x y z
N ARG A 1 -5.01 4.10 -24.06
CA ARG A 1 -6.16 5.04 -23.95
C ARG A 1 -7.44 4.27 -24.25
N GLY A 2 -8.26 3.95 -23.24
CA GLY A 2 -9.51 3.19 -23.42
C GLY A 2 -9.81 2.27 -22.23
N ALA A 3 -10.19 2.83 -21.08
CA ALA A 3 -10.53 2.01 -19.91
C ALA A 3 -11.52 2.63 -18.90
N ALA A 4 -11.91 3.91 -19.03
CA ALA A 4 -12.77 4.55 -18.03
C ALA A 4 -14.23 4.04 -18.03
N VAL A 5 -14.84 3.90 -19.22
CA VAL A 5 -16.26 3.51 -19.34
C VAL A 5 -16.48 2.06 -18.91
N GLY A 6 -15.62 1.13 -19.36
CA GLY A 6 -15.74 -0.28 -19.00
C GLY A 6 -15.52 -0.54 -17.51
N ALA A 7 -14.65 0.22 -16.84
CA ALA A 7 -14.42 0.10 -15.40
C ALA A 7 -15.64 0.54 -14.59
N HIS A 8 -16.28 1.65 -14.98
CA HIS A 8 -17.48 2.15 -14.31
C HIS A 8 -18.65 1.17 -14.40
N THR A 9 -18.95 0.65 -15.60
CA THR A 9 -20.03 -0.34 -15.78
C THR A 9 -19.78 -1.62 -14.99
N ARG A 10 -18.51 -2.09 -14.92
CA ARG A 10 -18.15 -3.25 -14.09
C ARG A 10 -18.36 -2.97 -12.61
N ALA A 11 -17.95 -1.79 -12.12
CA ALA A 11 -18.15 -1.40 -10.73
C ALA A 11 -19.64 -1.34 -10.36
N GLN A 12 -20.48 -0.77 -11.21
CA GLN A 12 -21.93 -0.74 -11.00
C GLN A 12 -22.55 -2.15 -10.96
N ARG A 13 -22.14 -3.05 -11.87
CA ARG A 13 -22.60 -4.45 -11.84
C ARG A 13 -22.15 -5.19 -10.59
N ALA A 14 -20.89 -5.02 -10.18
CA ALA A 14 -20.38 -5.64 -8.96
C ALA A 14 -21.13 -5.13 -7.71
N LEU A 15 -21.46 -3.84 -7.67
CA LEU A 15 -22.26 -3.25 -6.59
C LEU A 15 -23.69 -3.81 -6.57
N ALA A 16 -24.32 -3.95 -7.74
CA ALA A 16 -25.64 -4.56 -7.86
C ALA A 16 -25.61 -6.03 -7.40
N GLN A 17 -24.59 -6.80 -7.78
CA GLN A 17 -24.41 -8.17 -7.32
C GLN A 17 -24.18 -8.25 -5.80
N LEU A 18 -23.42 -7.32 -5.22
CA LEU A 18 -23.19 -7.28 -3.77
C LEU A 18 -24.48 -7.01 -2.97
N HIS A 19 -25.34 -6.13 -3.48
CA HIS A 19 -26.58 -5.73 -2.79
C HIS A 19 -27.75 -6.67 -3.05
N LEU A 20 -27.93 -7.09 -4.31
CA LEU A 20 -29.11 -7.80 -4.80
C LEU A 20 -28.84 -9.27 -5.13
N GLY A 21 -27.57 -9.67 -5.21
CA GLY A 21 -27.19 -11.05 -5.46
C GLY A 21 -27.43 -11.94 -4.24
N GLU A 22 -27.66 -13.22 -4.50
CA GLU A 22 -27.77 -14.24 -3.47
C GLU A 22 -26.45 -14.34 -2.69
N LYS A 23 -26.53 -14.24 -1.35
CA LYS A 23 -25.37 -14.26 -0.47
C LYS A 23 -25.22 -15.65 0.13
N ARG A 24 -24.12 -16.33 -0.19
CA ARG A 24 -23.77 -17.61 0.41
C ARG A 24 -22.96 -17.38 1.68
N PHE A 25 -23.37 -18.00 2.77
CA PHE A 25 -22.65 -18.00 4.03
C PHE A 25 -21.87 -19.31 4.17
N THR A 26 -20.59 -19.19 4.52
CA THR A 26 -19.74 -20.34 4.82
C THR A 26 -19.21 -20.15 6.24
N HIS A 27 -19.55 -21.07 7.14
CA HIS A 27 -19.03 -21.06 8.50
C HIS A 27 -17.65 -21.74 8.51
N THR A 28 -16.66 -21.09 9.11
CA THR A 28 -15.33 -21.66 9.30
C THR A 28 -14.76 -21.24 10.65
N ASP A 29 -14.32 -22.21 11.43
CA ASP A 29 -13.61 -21.97 12.70
C ASP A 29 -12.11 -21.78 12.48
N THR A 30 -11.63 -21.91 11.23
CA THR A 30 -10.20 -21.88 10.88
C THR A 30 -9.71 -20.56 10.32
N LEU A 31 -10.55 -19.50 10.33
CA LEU A 31 -10.15 -18.18 9.80
C LEU A 31 -8.90 -17.61 10.48
N MET A 32 -8.74 -17.91 11.78
CA MET A 32 -7.61 -17.45 12.60
C MET A 32 -6.42 -18.40 12.56
N LEU A 33 -6.53 -19.57 11.91
CA LEU A 33 -5.41 -20.50 11.75
C LEU A 33 -4.52 -20.01 10.61
N PRO A 34 -3.20 -19.84 10.84
CA PRO A 34 -2.27 -19.48 9.78
C PRO A 34 -2.31 -20.54 8.68
N THR A 35 -2.73 -20.13 7.48
CA THR A 35 -2.78 -21.03 6.32
C THR A 35 -1.45 -21.13 5.60
N LEU A 36 -0.62 -20.08 5.66
CA LEU A 36 0.66 -19.96 4.98
C LEU A 36 1.68 -19.22 5.86
N GLY A 37 2.95 -19.60 5.78
CA GLY A 37 4.05 -18.96 6.50
C GLY A 37 5.22 -18.64 5.56
N SER A 38 5.85 -17.48 5.76
CA SER A 38 7.08 -17.09 5.08
C SER A 38 8.33 -17.54 5.84
N GLN A 39 9.51 -17.37 5.23
CA GLN A 39 10.77 -17.50 5.93
C GLN A 39 10.86 -16.55 7.15
N GLU A 40 11.65 -16.97 8.13
CA GLU A 40 11.88 -16.21 9.37
C GLU A 40 12.80 -15.05 9.03
N GLY A 41 12.59 -13.93 9.70
CA GLY A 41 13.23 -12.68 9.33
C GLY A 41 12.69 -12.03 8.06
N ALA A 42 11.75 -12.64 7.31
CA ALA A 42 11.23 -12.05 6.06
C ALA A 42 10.67 -10.64 6.24
N PHE A 43 10.13 -10.35 7.44
CA PHE A 43 9.56 -9.05 7.80
C PHE A 43 10.17 -8.42 9.06
N GLU A 44 11.31 -8.89 9.57
CA GLU A 44 11.92 -8.33 10.79
C GLU A 44 12.26 -6.84 10.64
N ASN A 45 12.84 -6.48 9.49
CA ASN A 45 13.22 -5.10 9.16
C ASN A 45 12.01 -4.20 8.84
N VAL A 46 10.78 -4.72 8.91
CA VAL A 46 9.55 -3.93 8.79
C VAL A 46 9.25 -3.25 10.12
N ARG A 47 9.83 -3.67 11.26
CA ARG A 47 9.64 -2.96 12.52
C ARG A 47 10.46 -1.66 12.54
N MET A 48 9.78 -0.53 12.38
CA MET A 48 10.44 0.79 12.38
C MET A 48 10.67 1.29 13.81
N SER A 49 11.89 1.77 14.07
CA SER A 49 12.16 2.64 15.21
C SER A 49 12.00 4.09 14.77
N TYR A 50 11.04 4.83 15.34
CA TYR A 50 10.87 6.26 15.05
C TYR A 50 11.92 7.08 15.81
N THR A 51 13.13 7.12 15.26
CA THR A 51 14.29 7.83 15.79
C THR A 51 14.60 9.07 14.93
N GLY A 52 15.41 9.98 15.45
CA GLY A 52 15.76 11.25 14.79
C GLY A 52 14.85 12.42 15.17
N GLU A 53 14.99 13.53 14.44
CA GLU A 53 14.41 14.84 14.76
C GLU A 53 12.88 14.81 14.91
N ASN A 54 12.19 14.18 13.97
CA ASN A 54 10.73 14.06 13.98
C ASN A 54 10.21 12.86 14.79
N GLY A 55 11.09 12.04 15.37
CA GLY A 55 10.73 10.76 15.98
C GLY A 55 9.85 10.88 17.22
N GLN A 56 10.05 11.91 18.05
CA GLN A 56 9.18 12.17 19.21
C GLN A 56 7.76 12.59 18.78
N THR A 57 7.67 13.52 17.82
CA THR A 57 6.39 14.00 17.27
C THR A 57 5.60 12.86 16.64
N ILE A 58 6.25 12.01 15.82
CA ILE A 58 5.61 10.85 15.21
C ILE A 58 5.05 9.91 16.29
N ARG A 59 5.84 9.60 17.33
CA ARG A 59 5.39 8.74 18.44
C ARG A 59 4.20 9.33 19.19
N GLN A 60 4.20 10.63 19.47
CA GLN A 60 3.08 11.31 20.11
C GLN A 60 1.81 11.25 19.25
N LEU A 61 1.92 11.57 17.95
CA LEU A 61 0.79 11.54 17.03
C LEU A 61 0.21 10.13 16.83
N MET A 62 1.05 9.09 16.85
CA MET A 62 0.58 7.70 16.83
C MET A 62 -0.08 7.28 18.13
N SER A 63 0.49 7.65 19.29
CA SER A 63 -0.10 7.40 20.62
C SER A 63 -1.46 8.09 20.78
N ALA A 64 -1.60 9.30 20.23
CA ALA A 64 -2.85 10.04 20.18
C ALA A 64 -3.81 9.58 19.07
N HIS A 65 -3.52 8.49 18.36
CA HIS A 65 -4.31 7.95 17.25
C HIS A 65 -4.57 8.92 16.08
N LYS A 66 -3.76 9.98 15.95
CA LYS A 66 -3.84 10.94 14.84
C LYS A 66 -3.16 10.43 13.57
N LEU A 67 -2.19 9.53 13.72
CA LEU A 67 -1.51 8.87 12.62
C LEU A 67 -1.69 7.36 12.70
N ARG A 68 -2.02 6.75 11.56
CA ARG A 68 -2.05 5.31 11.40
C ARG A 68 -0.87 4.86 10.54
N ARG A 69 -0.14 3.89 11.06
CA ARG A 69 0.95 3.25 10.33
C ARG A 69 0.42 2.24 9.32
N VAL A 70 0.94 2.29 8.10
CA VAL A 70 0.70 1.30 7.05
C VAL A 70 2.03 0.96 6.39
N ALA A 71 2.74 -0.02 6.95
CA ALA A 71 4.10 -0.37 6.50
C ALA A 71 4.13 -1.32 5.31
N MET A 72 2.99 -1.89 4.95
CA MET A 72 2.85 -2.87 3.88
C MET A 72 1.61 -2.55 3.06
N CYS A 73 1.70 -2.73 1.75
CA CYS A 73 0.58 -2.54 0.84
C CYS A 73 0.66 -3.54 -0.31
N CYS A 74 -0.46 -4.19 -0.61
CA CYS A 74 -0.58 -5.05 -1.79
C CYS A 74 -0.74 -4.19 -3.04
N LEU A 75 0.12 -4.40 -4.02
CA LEU A 75 -0.02 -3.82 -5.36
C LEU A 75 -0.79 -4.82 -6.22
N ALA A 76 -2.11 -4.76 -6.10
CA ALA A 76 -3.04 -5.60 -6.83
C ALA A 76 -4.32 -4.80 -7.14
N SER A 77 -4.90 -5.08 -8.28
CA SER A 77 -6.15 -4.57 -8.79
C SER A 77 -7.09 -5.74 -9.04
N PRO A 78 -8.41 -5.52 -9.06
CA PRO A 78 -9.38 -6.61 -9.18
C PRO A 78 -9.25 -7.47 -10.44
N HIS A 79 -8.55 -6.98 -11.48
CA HIS A 79 -8.40 -7.66 -12.76
C HIS A 79 -6.94 -7.90 -13.15
N GLY A 80 -5.98 -7.38 -12.39
CA GLY A 80 -4.58 -7.58 -12.71
C GLY A 80 -4.07 -8.90 -12.16
N ARG A 81 -2.99 -9.36 -12.78
CA ARG A 81 -2.35 -10.64 -12.43
C ARG A 81 -1.21 -10.46 -11.44
N ARG A 82 -0.89 -9.22 -11.06
CA ARG A 82 0.24 -8.94 -10.17
C ARG A 82 -0.18 -9.20 -8.74
N GLN A 83 0.71 -9.89 -8.05
CA GLN A 83 0.59 -10.23 -6.64
C GLN A 83 1.88 -9.74 -5.98
N HIS A 84 2.09 -8.43 -6.01
CA HIS A 84 3.27 -7.82 -5.41
C HIS A 84 2.91 -7.21 -4.05
N LEU A 85 3.84 -7.27 -3.11
CA LEU A 85 3.74 -6.65 -1.80
C LEU A 85 4.82 -5.58 -1.70
N ALA A 86 4.41 -4.32 -1.57
CA ALA A 86 5.30 -3.25 -1.20
C ALA A 86 5.46 -3.23 0.32
N VAL A 87 6.71 -3.13 0.78
CA VAL A 87 7.06 -3.15 2.20
C VAL A 87 8.02 -2.00 2.50
N SER A 88 7.71 -1.20 3.51
CA SER A 88 8.63 -0.19 4.03
C SER A 88 9.51 -0.79 5.13
N HIS A 89 10.82 -0.64 4.98
CA HIS A 89 11.83 -1.06 5.94
C HIS A 89 12.42 0.12 6.70
N GLU A 90 13.09 -0.21 7.81
CA GLU A 90 13.92 0.73 8.56
C GLU A 90 14.94 1.43 7.64
N LYS A 91 15.22 2.71 7.93
CA LYS A 91 16.05 3.62 7.13
C LYS A 91 15.44 4.09 5.80
N GLY A 92 14.12 4.07 5.68
CA GLY A 92 13.43 4.68 4.54
C GLY A 92 13.59 3.88 3.25
N LYS A 93 13.65 2.55 3.31
CA LYS A 93 13.80 1.70 2.12
C LYS A 93 12.48 1.02 1.78
N ILE A 94 11.99 1.17 0.56
CA ILE A 94 10.83 0.41 0.07
C ILE A 94 11.33 -0.81 -0.68
N THR A 95 10.78 -1.98 -0.40
CA THR A 95 11.07 -3.23 -1.09
C THR A 95 9.80 -3.77 -1.71
N VAL A 96 9.89 -4.26 -2.95
CA VAL A 96 8.79 -4.97 -3.60
C VAL A 96 9.07 -6.46 -3.56
N LEU A 97 8.12 -7.23 -3.03
CA LEU A 97 8.18 -8.68 -2.89
C LEU A 97 7.14 -9.35 -3.78
N GLN A 98 7.45 -10.53 -4.28
CA GLN A 98 6.53 -11.35 -5.06
C GLN A 98 5.76 -12.33 -4.16
N LEU A 99 4.43 -12.23 -4.14
CA LEU A 99 3.55 -13.10 -3.33
C LEU A 99 3.07 -14.35 -4.08
N SER A 100 3.29 -14.46 -5.39
CA SER A 100 2.72 -15.56 -6.18
C SER A 100 3.18 -16.95 -5.75
N ALA A 101 4.36 -17.06 -5.13
CA ALA A 101 4.83 -18.33 -4.56
C ALA A 101 4.03 -18.74 -3.32
N LEU A 102 3.55 -17.79 -2.52
CA LEU A 102 2.68 -18.03 -1.36
C LEU A 102 1.26 -18.36 -1.80
N LEU A 103 0.67 -17.54 -2.68
CA LEU A 103 -0.77 -17.62 -2.99
C LEU A 103 -1.14 -18.77 -3.93
N LYS A 104 -0.19 -19.36 -4.65
CA LYS A 104 -0.45 -20.48 -5.59
C LYS A 104 -0.37 -21.87 -4.95
N GLN A 105 0.02 -22.00 -3.69
CA GLN A 105 0.06 -23.29 -3.01
C GLN A 105 -1.17 -23.49 -2.13
N ALA A 106 -2.07 -24.36 -2.58
CA ALA A 106 -3.30 -24.70 -1.87
C ALA A 106 -3.07 -25.54 -0.59
N ASP A 107 -1.90 -26.21 -0.45
CA ASP A 107 -1.67 -27.21 0.59
C ASP A 107 -0.22 -27.21 1.14
N SER A 108 0.37 -26.07 1.49
CA SER A 108 1.74 -26.04 2.06
C SER A 108 1.76 -26.16 3.59
N SER A 109 1.21 -27.24 4.13
CA SER A 109 1.24 -27.51 5.59
C SER A 109 2.65 -27.81 6.15
N LYS A 110 3.71 -27.83 5.31
CA LYS A 110 5.05 -28.31 5.70
C LYS A 110 6.25 -27.49 5.22
N HIS A 111 6.08 -26.49 4.35
CA HIS A 111 7.22 -25.75 3.80
C HIS A 111 7.10 -24.24 3.97
N LYS A 112 8.06 -23.70 4.72
CA LYS A 112 8.33 -22.28 4.92
C LYS A 112 8.75 -21.67 3.58
N LEU A 113 7.98 -20.73 3.05
CA LEU A 113 8.17 -20.22 1.68
C LEU A 113 9.08 -19.00 1.65
N THR A 114 9.95 -18.94 0.64
CA THR A 114 10.88 -17.83 0.43
C THR A 114 10.23 -16.72 -0.39
N LEU A 115 10.06 -15.55 0.21
CA LEU A 115 9.66 -14.33 -0.49
C LEU A 115 10.78 -13.80 -1.37
N THR A 116 10.55 -13.76 -2.69
CA THR A 116 11.49 -13.18 -3.65
C THR A 116 11.39 -11.66 -3.66
N ARG A 117 12.51 -10.99 -3.39
CA ARG A 117 12.65 -9.55 -3.57
C ARG A 117 12.82 -9.21 -5.05
N LEU A 118 11.90 -8.43 -5.60
CA LEU A 118 11.94 -7.94 -6.98
C LEU A 118 12.80 -6.70 -7.12
N SER A 119 12.59 -5.71 -6.26
CA SER A 119 13.29 -4.43 -6.33
C SER A 119 13.32 -3.73 -4.98
N SER A 120 14.09 -2.64 -4.91
CA SER A 120 14.04 -1.74 -3.77
C SER A 120 14.41 -0.31 -4.15
N ALA A 121 13.74 0.65 -3.51
CA ALA A 121 13.91 2.08 -3.69
C ALA A 121 14.25 2.76 -2.36
N PRO A 122 15.28 3.61 -2.28
CA PRO A 122 15.50 4.46 -1.12
C PRO A 122 14.52 5.64 -1.10
N ILE A 123 14.12 6.05 0.09
CA ILE A 123 13.23 7.19 0.37
C ILE A 123 13.95 8.09 1.40
N PRO A 124 14.10 9.39 1.13
CA PRO A 124 14.89 10.30 1.96
C PRO A 124 14.18 10.72 3.26
N PHE A 125 13.17 9.97 3.70
CA PHE A 125 12.40 10.29 4.90
C PHE A 125 11.87 9.04 5.60
N THR A 126 11.40 9.23 6.83
CA THR A 126 10.77 8.16 7.62
C THR A 126 9.38 7.86 7.07
N VAL A 127 9.22 6.70 6.44
CA VAL A 127 7.94 6.25 5.86
C VAL A 127 6.95 5.91 6.97
N LEU A 128 5.75 6.51 6.91
CA LEU A 128 4.65 6.29 7.85
C LEU A 128 3.55 5.44 7.24
N SER A 129 3.20 5.68 5.98
CA SER A 129 2.16 4.93 5.28
C SER A 129 2.46 4.68 3.81
N LEU A 130 2.00 3.53 3.33
CA LEU A 130 2.02 3.09 1.95
C LEU A 130 0.58 2.95 1.45
N SER A 131 0.31 3.42 0.23
CA SER A 131 -1.02 3.37 -0.39
C SER A 131 -0.87 3.06 -1.88
N GLY A 132 -1.27 1.86 -2.29
CA GLY A 132 -1.26 1.41 -3.70
C GLY A 132 -2.54 1.82 -4.41
N ASN A 133 -2.44 2.20 -5.69
CA ASN A 133 -3.63 2.55 -6.47
C ASN A 133 -4.38 1.27 -6.90
N GLN A 134 -5.62 1.14 -6.43
CA GLN A 134 -6.48 -0.01 -6.72
C GLN A 134 -6.89 -0.11 -8.20
N TRP A 135 -6.82 1.01 -8.94
CA TRP A 135 -7.14 1.10 -10.36
C TRP A 135 -5.91 1.12 -11.26
N ASN A 136 -4.71 1.27 -10.68
CA ASN A 136 -3.44 1.19 -11.37
C ASN A 136 -2.36 0.58 -10.46
N GLU A 137 -2.12 -0.72 -10.60
CA GLU A 137 -1.18 -1.49 -9.76
C GLU A 137 0.28 -1.01 -9.86
N ASP A 138 0.60 -0.18 -10.86
CA ASP A 138 1.92 0.39 -11.05
C ASP A 138 2.22 1.53 -10.08
N LEU A 139 1.20 2.15 -9.48
CA LEU A 139 1.38 3.35 -8.66
C LEU A 139 1.30 3.08 -7.17
N LEU A 140 2.28 3.60 -6.43
CA LEU A 140 2.36 3.54 -4.98
C LEU A 140 2.65 4.93 -4.41
N ALA A 141 1.75 5.44 -3.59
CA ALA A 141 1.99 6.61 -2.76
C ALA A 141 2.71 6.19 -1.47
N VAL A 142 3.81 6.88 -1.18
CA VAL A 142 4.68 6.69 -0.01
C VAL A 142 4.65 7.99 0.78
N CYS A 143 4.09 7.96 1.99
CA CYS A 143 3.91 9.15 2.82
C CYS A 143 4.80 9.09 4.07
N GLY A 144 5.53 10.17 4.31
CA GLY A 144 6.17 10.51 5.57
C GLY A 144 5.32 11.49 6.37
N LEU A 145 5.95 12.20 7.31
CA LEU A 145 5.26 13.20 8.14
C LEU A 145 4.93 14.48 7.34
N LYS A 146 5.82 14.88 6.44
CA LYS A 146 5.75 16.15 5.66
C LYS A 146 5.87 15.93 4.16
N GLU A 147 6.43 14.80 3.75
CA GLU A 147 6.76 14.48 2.38
C GLU A 147 5.88 13.35 1.85
N CYS A 148 5.50 13.42 0.59
CA CYS A 148 4.79 12.36 -0.11
C CYS A 148 5.44 12.12 -1.47
N HIS A 149 5.87 10.90 -1.71
CA HIS A 149 6.43 10.46 -2.99
C HIS A 149 5.46 9.48 -3.66
N VAL A 150 5.43 9.49 -4.99
CA VAL A 150 4.71 8.50 -5.78
C VAL A 150 5.73 7.71 -6.58
N LEU A 151 5.77 6.40 -6.35
CA LEU A 151 6.60 5.47 -7.11
C LEU A 151 5.77 4.81 -8.19
N THR A 152 6.33 4.74 -9.39
CA THR A 152 5.77 3.99 -10.51
C THR A 152 6.61 2.73 -10.73
N PHE A 153 5.97 1.58 -10.80
CA PHE A 153 6.63 0.30 -11.05
C PHE A 153 6.37 -0.21 -12.47
N ASN A 154 7.35 -0.88 -13.05
CA ASN A 154 7.16 -1.62 -14.28
C ASN A 154 6.56 -3.02 -14.01
N SER A 155 6.29 -3.77 -15.08
CA SER A 155 5.73 -5.13 -15.01
C SER A 155 6.55 -6.13 -14.21
N GLY A 156 7.87 -5.93 -14.13
CA GLY A 156 8.76 -6.75 -13.30
C GLY A 156 8.81 -6.36 -11.83
N GLY A 157 8.06 -5.33 -11.42
CA GLY A 157 8.07 -4.81 -10.05
C GLY A 157 9.30 -3.95 -9.74
N ALA A 158 10.08 -3.54 -10.74
CA ALA A 158 11.16 -2.56 -10.58
C ALA A 158 10.64 -1.13 -10.67
N VAL A 159 11.27 -0.21 -9.95
CA VAL A 159 10.93 1.22 -9.98
C VAL A 159 11.27 1.77 -11.36
N ALA A 160 10.25 2.27 -12.05
CA ALA A 160 10.37 2.90 -13.35
C ALA A 160 10.47 4.43 -13.23
N ASP A 161 9.74 5.01 -12.28
CA ASP A 161 9.72 6.45 -12.05
C ASP A 161 9.48 6.78 -10.57
N HIS A 162 9.90 7.97 -10.16
CA HIS A 162 9.80 8.48 -8.80
C HIS A 162 9.44 9.96 -8.82
N LEU A 163 8.17 10.25 -8.54
CA LEU A 163 7.62 11.59 -8.45
C LEU A 163 7.60 12.09 -6.99
N VAL A 164 8.04 13.32 -6.77
CA VAL A 164 7.99 14.00 -5.47
C VAL A 164 6.84 15.00 -5.46
N LEU A 165 5.91 14.87 -4.50
CA LEU A 165 4.77 15.79 -4.40
C LEU A 165 5.10 16.96 -3.47
N THR A 166 4.91 18.18 -3.98
CA THR A 166 5.03 19.39 -3.17
C THR A 166 3.79 19.57 -2.28
N THR A 167 3.98 19.30 -0.99
CA THR A 167 2.91 19.31 0.01
C THR A 167 2.55 20.71 0.49
N GLY A 168 3.51 21.64 0.48
CA GLY A 168 3.31 23.04 0.90
C GLY A 168 2.89 23.17 2.37
N LEU A 169 3.36 22.27 3.22
CA LEU A 169 2.97 22.23 4.64
C LEU A 169 3.84 23.15 5.49
N ASP A 170 3.19 23.93 6.33
CA ASP A 170 3.86 24.72 7.37
C ASP A 170 4.43 23.84 8.50
N ALA A 171 5.21 24.45 9.39
CA ALA A 171 5.93 23.77 10.47
C ALA A 171 5.03 22.88 11.36
N ASN A 172 3.79 23.29 11.63
CA ASN A 172 2.87 22.53 12.49
C ASN A 172 1.99 21.51 11.75
N ASN A 173 1.90 21.58 10.42
CA ASN A 173 0.97 20.78 9.63
C ASN A 173 1.58 19.46 9.16
N TYR A 174 0.85 18.35 9.24
CA TYR A 174 1.40 17.04 8.87
C TYR A 174 0.46 16.26 7.97
N ILE A 175 1.03 15.32 7.23
CA ILE A 175 0.27 14.38 6.40
C ILE A 175 -0.34 13.33 7.30
N ILE A 176 -1.66 13.14 7.20
CA ILE A 176 -2.38 12.07 7.88
C ILE A 176 -2.32 10.78 7.05
N LYS A 177 -2.65 10.88 5.75
CA LYS A 177 -2.62 9.76 4.80
C LYS A 177 -2.75 10.24 3.36
N ALA A 178 -2.35 9.39 2.41
CA ALA A 178 -2.69 9.54 1.00
C ALA A 178 -3.72 8.50 0.57
N ILE A 179 -4.73 8.94 -0.19
CA ILE A 179 -5.83 8.12 -0.68
C ILE A 179 -5.93 8.28 -2.19
N TRP A 180 -5.83 7.17 -2.91
CA TRP A 180 -6.16 7.15 -4.33
C TRP A 180 -7.66 7.34 -4.51
N LEU A 181 -8.06 8.28 -5.37
CA LEU A 181 -9.48 8.54 -5.59
C LEU A 181 -10.14 7.32 -6.26
N PRO A 182 -11.24 6.78 -5.70
CA PRO A 182 -11.94 5.65 -6.30
C PRO A 182 -12.35 5.94 -7.74
N GLY A 183 -12.02 5.03 -8.65
CA GLY A 183 -12.32 5.14 -10.08
C GLY A 183 -11.25 5.89 -10.88
N SER A 184 -10.25 6.49 -10.22
CA SER A 184 -9.17 7.23 -10.90
C SER A 184 -7.86 6.44 -10.94
N GLN A 185 -7.19 6.50 -12.09
CA GLN A 185 -5.87 5.89 -12.28
C GLN A 185 -4.72 6.84 -11.94
N THR A 186 -4.99 8.14 -11.84
CA THR A 186 -3.98 9.21 -11.70
C THR A 186 -4.22 10.11 -10.49
N GLN A 187 -5.45 10.16 -9.96
CA GLN A 187 -5.77 11.15 -8.94
C GLN A 187 -5.51 10.64 -7.51
N LEU A 188 -4.79 11.45 -6.75
CA LEU A 188 -4.40 11.20 -5.37
C LEU A 188 -4.85 12.35 -4.46
N ALA A 189 -5.62 12.04 -3.42
CA ALA A 189 -5.93 12.98 -2.35
C ALA A 189 -4.90 12.82 -1.21
N LEU A 190 -4.17 13.90 -0.93
CA LEU A 190 -3.30 13.99 0.23
C LEU A 190 -4.08 14.67 1.36
N VAL A 191 -4.37 13.91 2.42
CA VAL A 191 -5.09 14.40 3.61
C VAL A 191 -4.08 14.85 4.63
N THR A 192 -4.16 16.12 5.03
CA THR A 192 -3.27 16.73 6.02
C THR A 192 -4.06 17.07 7.28
N SER A 193 -3.39 17.58 8.30
CA SER A 193 -4.03 18.06 9.54
C SER A 193 -4.95 19.27 9.35
N GLU A 194 -4.82 19.99 8.24
CA GLU A 194 -5.55 21.24 8.00
C GLU A 194 -6.37 21.22 6.71
N PHE A 195 -5.84 20.64 5.64
CA PHE A 195 -6.47 20.68 4.32
C PHE A 195 -6.37 19.34 3.59
N VAL A 196 -7.12 19.23 2.49
CA VAL A 196 -6.99 18.12 1.54
C VAL A 196 -6.58 18.69 0.20
N LYS A 197 -5.50 18.16 -0.38
CA LYS A 197 -5.01 18.54 -1.71
C LYS A 197 -5.16 17.36 -2.66
N ILE A 198 -5.81 17.58 -3.78
CA ILE A 198 -5.97 16.57 -4.84
C ILE A 198 -4.93 16.86 -5.92
N PHE A 199 -4.14 15.83 -6.25
CA PHE A 199 -3.19 15.84 -7.34
C PHE A 199 -3.75 14.99 -8.49
N ASP A 200 -3.56 15.44 -9.72
CA ASP A 200 -3.75 14.65 -10.93
C ASP A 200 -2.36 14.37 -11.51
N LEU A 201 -1.95 13.10 -11.47
CA LEU A 201 -0.56 12.65 -11.69
C LEU A 201 -0.31 12.21 -13.14
#